data_AF-A0AAW7ZHF6-F1
#
_entry.id   AF-A0AAW7ZHF6-F1
#
_cell.length_a   1.000
_cell.length_b   1.000
_cell.length_c   1.000
_cell.angle_alpha   90.00
_cell.angle_beta   90.00
_cell.angle_gamma   90.00
#
_symmetry.space_group_name_H-M   'P 1'
#
loop_
_entity.id
_entity.type
_entity.pdbx_description
1 polymer ?
#
loop_
_entity_poly.entity_id
_entity_poly.type
_entity_poly.pdbx_seq_one_letter_code
_entity_poly.pdbx_strand_id
1 'polypeptide(L)' 'MITKELIERINTLARKQRSEGLTTAEKEEQHNLRQEYLKGIRGQVEQSLSQIKFVEDEPSCGCGSHHHKK' A
#
# COMPACT_ATOMS: atom_id res chain seq x y z
N MET A 1 3.67 -8.53 -11.29
CA MET A 1 3.20 -7.13 -11.27
C MET A 1 1.75 -7.13 -10.87
N ILE A 2 1.30 -6.18 -10.05
CA ILE A 2 -0.13 -6.07 -9.72
C ILE A 2 -0.87 -5.52 -10.93
N THR A 3 -1.75 -6.32 -11.54
CA THR A 3 -2.57 -5.90 -12.67
C THR A 3 -3.96 -5.46 -12.20
N LYS A 4 -4.61 -4.59 -12.99
CA LYS A 4 -5.99 -4.16 -12.70
C LYS A 4 -6.96 -5.34 -12.75
N GLU A 5 -6.77 -6.24 -13.70
CA GLU A 5 -7.58 -7.46 -13.87
C GLU A 5 -7.53 -8.36 -12.63
N LEU A 6 -6.36 -8.50 -12.00
CA LEU A 6 -6.21 -9.28 -10.76
C LEU A 6 -7.02 -8.66 -9.61
N ILE A 7 -6.95 -7.34 -9.46
CA ILE A 7 -7.71 -6.60 -8.43
C ILE A 7 -9.22 -6.72 -8.69
N GLU A 8 -9.64 -6.55 -9.94
CA GLU A 8 -11.05 -6.70 -10.34
C GLU A 8 -11.55 -8.11 -10.04
N ARG A 9 -10.78 -9.14 -10.38
CA ARG A 9 -11.15 -10.53 -10.09
C ARG A 9 -11.28 -10.77 -8.59
N ILE A 10 -10.34 -10.32 -7.76
CA ILE A 10 -10.44 -10.41 -6.29
C ILE A 10 -11.72 -9.73 -5.79
N ASN A 11 -12.05 -8.55 -6.32
CA ASN A 11 -13.26 -7.81 -5.94
C ASN A 11 -14.54 -8.54 -6.35
N THR A 12 -14.60 -9.14 -7.53
CA THR A 12 -15.75 -9.93 -7.97
C THR A 12 -15.98 -11.13 -7.05
N LEU A 13 -14.93 -11.89 -6.73
CA LEU A 13 -15.00 -13.02 -5.79
C LEU A 13 -15.40 -12.55 -4.39
N ALA A 14 -14.88 -11.40 -3.91
CA ALA A 14 -15.26 -10.84 -2.63
C ALA A 14 -16.74 -10.42 -2.57
N ARG A 15 -17.29 -9.86 -3.65
CA ARG A 15 -18.73 -9.52 -3.74
C ARG A 15 -19.60 -10.77 -3.75
N LYS A 16 -19.20 -11.80 -4.50
CA LYS A 16 -19.90 -13.09 -4.54
C LYS A 16 -19.89 -13.77 -3.17
N GLN A 17 -18.74 -13.75 -2.48
CA GLN A 17 -18.62 -14.28 -1.12
C GLN A 17 -19.58 -13.66 -0.11
N ARG A 18 -19.85 -12.35 -0.22
CA ARG A 18 -20.73 -11.61 0.69
C ARG A 18 -22.21 -11.83 0.42
N SER A 19 -22.58 -12.12 -0.83
CA SER A 19 -23.97 -12.24 -1.27
C SER A 19 -24.44 -13.69 -1.21
N GLU A 20 -23.73 -14.57 -1.91
CA GLU A 20 -24.15 -15.95 -2.18
C GLU A 20 -23.24 -16.98 -1.48
N GLY A 21 -22.04 -16.54 -1.09
CA GLY A 21 -20.96 -17.42 -0.65
C GLY A 21 -20.06 -17.85 -1.80
N LEU A 22 -18.90 -18.43 -1.47
CA LEU A 22 -17.96 -18.97 -2.47
C LEU A 22 -17.97 -20.49 -2.42
N THR A 23 -17.90 -21.10 -3.59
CA THR A 23 -17.57 -22.52 -3.73
C THR A 23 -16.13 -22.79 -3.31
N THR A 24 -15.78 -24.04 -3.04
CA THR A 24 -14.42 -24.42 -2.63
C THR A 24 -13.37 -24.03 -3.67
N ALA A 25 -13.66 -24.24 -4.96
CA ALA A 25 -12.77 -23.86 -6.05
C ALA A 25 -12.55 -22.34 -6.12
N GLU A 26 -13.61 -21.55 -5.93
CA GLU A 26 -13.50 -20.09 -5.94
C GLU A 26 -12.77 -19.54 -4.71
N LYS A 27 -12.85 -20.22 -3.56
CA LYS A 27 -12.06 -19.88 -2.38
C LYS A 27 -10.57 -20.10 -2.61
N GLU A 28 -10.21 -21.22 -3.27
CA GLU A 28 -8.83 -21.49 -3.67
C GLU A 28 -8.34 -20.45 -4.69
N GLU A 29 -9.15 -20.11 -5.69
CA GLU A 29 -8.84 -19.05 -6.65
C GLU A 29 -8.61 -17.71 -5.92
N GLN A 30 -9.54 -17.31 -5.04
CA GLN A 30 -9.42 -16.08 -4.26
C GLN A 30 -8.17 -16.09 -3.37
N HIS A 31 -7.83 -17.23 -2.77
CA HIS A 31 -6.62 -17.37 -1.97
C HIS A 31 -5.36 -17.16 -2.80
N ASN A 32 -5.25 -17.84 -3.95
CA ASN A 32 -4.11 -17.72 -4.84
C ASN A 32 -3.92 -16.30 -5.36
N LEU A 33 -5.01 -15.66 -5.80
CA LEU A 33 -4.99 -14.27 -6.26
C LEU A 33 -4.55 -13.30 -5.15
N ARG A 34 -4.99 -13.50 -3.91
CA ARG A 34 -4.55 -12.68 -2.77
C ARG A 34 -3.07 -12.89 -2.45
N GLN A 35 -2.55 -14.11 -2.56
CA GLN A 35 -1.13 -14.37 -2.35
C GLN A 35 -0.28 -13.64 -3.40
N GLU A 36 -0.70 -13.66 -4.66
CA GLU A 36 -0.02 -12.96 -5.75
C GLU A 36 -0.06 -11.43 -5.55
N TYR A 37 -1.21 -10.89 -5.15
CA TYR A 37 -1.34 -9.48 -4.78
C TYR A 37 -0.38 -9.07 -3.66
N LEU A 38 -0.35 -9.84 -2.56
CA LEU A 38 0.50 -9.55 -1.40
C LEU A 38 1.99 -9.60 -1.74
N LYS A 39 2.42 -10.56 -2.58
CA LYS A 39 3.80 -10.61 -3.08
C LYS A 39 4.16 -9.35 -3.85
N GLY A 40 3.26 -8.87 -4.72
CA GLY A 40 3.45 -7.63 -5.47
C GLY A 40 3.52 -6.40 -4.57
N ILE A 41 2.61 -6.29 -3.59
CA ILE A 41 2.56 -5.16 -2.66
C ILE A 41 3.82 -5.13 -1.79
N ARG A 42 4.29 -6.28 -1.29
CA ARG A 42 5.48 -6.35 -0.46
C ARG A 42 6.70 -5.74 -1.15
N GLY A 43 6.94 -6.11 -2.42
CA GLY A 43 8.04 -5.54 -3.19
C GLY A 43 7.89 -4.03 -3.43
N GLN A 44 6.66 -3.57 -3.69
CA GLN A 44 6.38 -2.14 -3.86
C GLN A 44 6.63 -1.36 -2.56
N VAL A 45 6.21 -1.90 -1.41
CA VAL A 45 6.42 -1.27 -0.10
C VAL A 45 7.90 -1.23 0.26
N GLU A 46 8.64 -2.32 0.06
CA GLU A 46 10.10 -2.36 0.26
C GLU A 46 10.82 -1.30 -0.60
N GLN A 47 10.42 -1.18 -1.87
CA GLN A 47 10.95 -0.14 -2.76
C GLN A 47 10.61 1.26 -2.26
N SER A 48 9.35 1.53 -1.88
CA SER A 48 8.95 2.82 -1.35
C SER A 48 9.71 3.19 -0.08
N LEU A 49 9.90 2.25 0.85
CA LEU A 49 10.68 2.47 2.08
C LEU A 49 12.16 2.75 1.79
N SER A 50 12.76 2.07 0.80
CA SER A 50 14.15 2.34 0.40
C SER A 50 14.37 3.73 -0.20
N GLN A 51 13.31 4.34 -0.76
CA GLN A 51 13.36 5.69 -1.33
C GLN A 51 13.10 6.78 -0.28
N ILE A 52 12.67 6.43 0.93
CA ILE A 52 12.50 7.40 2.02
C ILE A 52 13.89 7.89 2.42
N LYS A 53 14.19 9.14 2.03
CA LYS A 53 15.34 9.87 2.54
C LYS A 53 14.94 10.54 3.84
N PHE A 54 15.73 10.32 4.90
CA PHE A 54 15.67 11.17 6.08
C PHE A 54 16.12 12.56 5.67
N VAL A 55 15.20 13.50 5.70
CA VAL A 55 15.53 14.92 5.60
C VAL A 55 15.95 15.29 7.01
N GLU A 56 17.25 15.44 7.25
CA GLU A 56 17.70 16.21 8.41
C GLU A 56 17.06 17.60 8.23
N ASP A 57 16.30 18.06 9.23
CA ASP A 57 15.76 19.41 9.24
C ASP A 57 16.92 20.40 9.10
N GLU A 58 17.24 20.78 7.85
CA GLU A 58 17.99 22.00 7.59
C GLU A 58 17.23 23.12 8.30
N PRO A 59 17.90 23.96 9.11
CA PRO A 59 17.24 24.99 9.89
C PRO A 59 16.69 26.06 8.95
N SER A 60 15.50 25.82 8.39
CA SER A 60 14.83 26.76 7.51
C SER A 60 13.86 27.60 8.34
N CYS A 61 14.37 28.67 8.95
CA CYS A 61 13.63 29.93 8.94
C CYS A 61 14.55 31.10 9.32
N GLY A 62 14.96 31.87 8.32
CA GLY A 62 15.36 33.26 8.51
C GLY A 62 14.12 34.08 8.83
N CYS A 63 13.79 34.25 10.11
CA CYS A 63 12.97 35.36 10.56
C CYS A 63 13.83 36.25 11.46
N GLY A 64 14.14 37.44 10.95
CA GLY A 64 14.75 38.48 11.76
C GLY A 64 13.72 38.98 12.75
N SER A 65 13.89 38.69 14.05
CA SER A 65 13.53 39.53 15.20
C SER A 65 13.47 38.71 16.48
N HIS A 66 14.63 38.44 17.10
CA HIS A 66 14.67 38.15 18.53
C HIS A 66 15.71 39.06 19.18
N HIS A 67 15.26 40.25 19.59
CA HIS A 67 15.98 41.08 20.53
C HIS A 67 15.85 40.45 21.93
N HIS A 68 16.83 39.64 22.34
CA HIS A 68 17.09 39.44 23.76
C HIS A 68 18.02 40.58 24.22
N LYS A 69 17.43 41.62 24.82
CA LYS A 69 18.17 42.66 25.53
C LYS A 69 18.57 42.11 26.90
N LYS A 70 19.81 42.41 27.28
CA LYS A 70 20.56 41.97 28.47
C LYS A 70 19.75 41.86 29.75
#